data_AF-A0A1U9P8N4-F1
#
_entry.id   AF-A0A1U9P8N4-F1
#
_cell.length_a   1.000
_cell.length_b   1.000
_cell.length_c   1.000
_cell.angle_alpha   90.00
_cell.angle_beta   90.00
_cell.angle_gamma   90.00
#
_symmetry.space_group_name_H-M   'P 1'
#
loop_
_entity.id
_entity.type
_entity.pdbx_description
1 polymer ?
#
loop_
_entity_poly.entity_id
_entity_poly.type
_entity_poly.pdbx_seq_one_letter_code
_entity_poly.pdbx_strand_id
1 'polypeptide(L)'
;MPSNVPTGPEYASVDDVVTALGKGGFDCKVTLRNENKFGSDAVCEVQHRGTTVYNHVSVLSTARYSRDEIGDSIEAGRRAYGHTIVAAGNWFIWVRPGVYAYDMAAALPGSVVLEPLPAK
;
A
#
# COMPACT_ATOMS: atom_id res chain seq x y z
N MET A 1 -0.62 13.37 6.70
CA MET A 1 -1.43 12.16 6.38
C MET A 1 -2.88 12.54 6.12
N PRO A 2 -3.57 11.97 5.11
CA PRO A 2 -5.02 12.14 4.98
C PRO A 2 -5.73 11.70 6.26
N SER A 3 -6.68 12.51 6.75
CA SER A 3 -7.33 12.32 8.06
C SER A 3 -8.12 11.01 8.20
N ASN A 4 -8.55 10.44 7.08
CA ASN A 4 -9.26 9.17 7.03
C ASN A 4 -8.34 7.95 7.07
N VAL A 5 -7.00 8.12 6.97
CA VAL A 5 -6.06 7.00 7.09
C VAL A 5 -5.92 6.64 8.57
N PRO A 6 -6.17 5.37 8.97
CA PRO A 6 -5.99 4.92 10.34
C PRO A 6 -4.52 4.98 10.79
N THR A 7 -4.29 5.13 12.09
CA THR A 7 -2.93 5.13 12.67
C THR A 7 -2.32 3.73 12.77
N GLY A 8 -3.11 2.67 12.55
CA GLY A 8 -2.63 1.30 12.48
C GLY A 8 -3.54 0.43 11.61
N PRO A 9 -3.13 -0.81 11.27
CA PRO A 9 -1.92 -1.47 11.76
C PRO A 9 -0.63 -0.85 11.21
N GLU A 10 0.43 -0.91 12.00
CA GLU A 10 1.80 -0.64 11.54
C GLU A 10 2.53 -1.97 11.27
N TYR A 11 3.43 -1.96 10.30
CA TYR A 11 4.25 -3.12 9.96
C TYR A 11 5.73 -2.77 10.05
N ALA A 12 6.54 -3.77 10.42
CA ALA A 12 7.99 -3.62 10.49
C ALA A 12 8.63 -3.67 9.10
N SER A 13 8.06 -4.49 8.21
CA SER A 13 8.61 -4.73 6.87
C SER A 13 7.52 -4.98 5.83
N VAL A 14 7.91 -4.89 4.57
CA VAL A 14 7.05 -5.23 3.43
C VAL A 14 6.63 -6.70 3.44
N ASP A 15 7.47 -7.60 3.97
CA ASP A 15 7.15 -9.02 4.06
C ASP A 15 5.96 -9.27 5.00
N ASP A 16 5.79 -8.43 6.03
CA ASP A 16 4.63 -8.51 6.93
C ASP A 16 3.33 -8.11 6.23
N VAL A 17 3.38 -7.08 5.37
CA VAL A 17 2.23 -6.67 4.54
C VAL A 17 1.89 -7.75 3.51
N VAL A 18 2.89 -8.30 2.82
CA VAL A 18 2.72 -9.39 1.86
C VAL A 18 2.14 -10.63 2.53
N THR A 19 2.61 -10.96 3.74
CA THR A 19 2.06 -12.06 4.55
C THR A 19 0.61 -11.80 4.95
N ALA A 20 0.27 -10.57 5.32
CA ALA A 20 -1.11 -10.18 5.65
C ALA A 20 -2.03 -10.29 4.43
N LEU A 21 -1.59 -9.81 3.26
CA LEU A 21 -2.30 -10.00 1.99
C LEU A 21 -2.54 -11.48 1.68
N GLY A 22 -1.51 -12.32 1.82
CA GLY A 22 -1.61 -13.76 1.62
C GLY A 22 -2.66 -14.42 2.52
N LYS A 23 -2.69 -14.05 3.82
CA LYS A 23 -3.72 -14.50 4.77
C LYS A 23 -5.13 -14.07 4.37
N GLY A 24 -5.26 -12.92 3.73
CA GLY A 24 -6.51 -12.39 3.19
C GLY A 24 -6.90 -12.97 1.82
N GLY A 25 -6.15 -13.94 1.29
CA GLY A 25 -6.44 -14.61 0.01
C GLY A 25 -5.76 -14.00 -1.22
N PHE A 26 -4.86 -13.05 -1.03
CA PHE A 26 -4.08 -12.43 -2.11
C PHE A 26 -2.64 -12.95 -2.07
N ASP A 27 -2.40 -14.09 -2.74
CA ASP A 27 -1.04 -14.64 -2.86
C ASP A 27 -0.17 -13.76 -3.76
N CYS A 28 0.60 -12.90 -3.11
CA CYS A 28 1.38 -11.81 -3.69
C CYS A 28 2.77 -12.33 -4.06
N LYS A 29 2.92 -12.71 -5.32
CA LYS A 29 4.18 -13.19 -5.89
C LYS A 29 5.13 -12.02 -6.09
N VAL A 30 6.06 -11.85 -5.16
CA VAL A 30 7.05 -10.77 -5.17
C VAL A 30 8.01 -10.92 -6.36
N THR A 31 8.15 -9.84 -7.14
CA THR A 31 9.05 -9.76 -8.31
C THR A 31 10.22 -8.80 -8.09
N LEU A 32 10.08 -7.85 -7.16
CA LEU A 32 11.14 -6.94 -6.73
C LEU A 32 11.02 -6.72 -5.22
N ARG A 33 12.15 -6.70 -4.51
CA ARG A 33 12.24 -6.41 -3.08
C ARG A 33 13.40 -5.46 -2.83
N ASN A 34 13.13 -4.38 -2.09
CA ASN A 34 14.12 -3.41 -1.65
C ASN A 34 13.97 -3.19 -0.15
N GLU A 35 15.11 -3.06 0.54
CA GLU A 35 15.14 -2.78 1.98
C GLU A 35 16.30 -1.84 2.28
N ASN A 36 16.03 -0.80 3.06
CA ASN A 36 17.04 0.17 3.45
C ASN A 36 16.64 0.87 4.77
N LYS A 37 17.47 1.81 5.24
CA LYS A 37 17.24 2.53 6.51
C LYS A 37 15.98 3.41 6.54
N PHE A 38 15.34 3.63 5.39
CA PHE A 38 14.14 4.45 5.24
C PHE A 38 12.87 3.59 5.27
N GLY A 39 12.99 2.28 5.12
CA GLY A 39 11.86 1.36 5.05
C GLY A 39 12.14 0.20 4.09
N SER A 40 11.07 -0.37 3.59
CA SER A 40 11.11 -1.47 2.64
C SER A 40 10.01 -1.36 1.61
N ASP A 41 10.31 -1.77 0.39
CA ASP A 41 9.40 -1.73 -0.74
C ASP A 41 9.41 -3.07 -1.47
N ALA A 42 8.26 -3.46 -2.03
CA ALA A 42 8.16 -4.63 -2.88
C ALA A 42 7.19 -4.39 -4.03
N VAL A 43 7.52 -4.93 -5.20
CA VAL A 43 6.56 -5.10 -6.28
C VAL A 43 6.13 -6.55 -6.29
N CYS A 44 4.82 -6.79 -6.37
CA CYS A 44 4.28 -8.14 -6.51
C CYS A 44 3.08 -8.21 -7.43
N GLU A 45 2.79 -9.43 -7.86
CA GLU A 45 1.66 -9.77 -8.71
C GLU A 45 0.74 -10.74 -7.98
N VAL A 46 -0.56 -10.52 -8.07
CA VAL A 46 -1.60 -11.42 -7.57
C VAL A 46 -2.55 -11.77 -8.71
N GLN A 47 -2.94 -13.04 -8.83
CA GLN A 47 -4.08 -13.42 -9.67
C GLN A 47 -5.37 -13.24 -8.89
N HIS A 48 -6.25 -12.35 -9.34
CA HIS A 48 -7.53 -12.09 -8.69
C HIS A 48 -8.63 -11.90 -9.73
N ARG A 49 -9.74 -12.64 -9.58
CA ARG A 49 -10.90 -12.62 -10.51
C ARG A 49 -10.49 -12.73 -11.99
N GLY A 50 -9.51 -13.57 -12.31
CA GLY A 50 -9.03 -13.79 -13.68
C GLY A 50 -8.18 -12.66 -14.25
N THR A 51 -7.71 -11.73 -13.43
CA THR A 51 -6.83 -10.62 -13.82
C THR A 51 -5.56 -10.61 -12.95
N THR A 52 -4.42 -10.27 -13.57
CA THR A 52 -3.20 -9.95 -12.81
C THR A 52 -3.31 -8.56 -12.20
N VAL A 53 -3.24 -8.50 -10.87
CA VAL A 53 -3.17 -7.25 -10.11
C VAL A 53 -1.72 -7.02 -9.69
N TYR A 54 -1.15 -5.93 -10.17
CA TYR A 54 0.19 -5.44 -9.84
C TYR A 54 0.11 -4.52 -8.63
N ASN A 55 0.97 -4.76 -7.66
CA ASN A 55 1.01 -4.00 -6.42
C ASN A 55 2.42 -3.49 -6.19
N HIS A 56 2.53 -2.20 -5.86
CA HIS A 56 3.72 -1.65 -5.25
C HIS A 56 3.41 -1.42 -3.77
N VAL A 57 4.06 -2.18 -2.91
CA VAL A 57 3.88 -2.15 -1.46
C VAL A 57 5.05 -1.38 -0.87
N SER A 58 4.76 -0.40 -0.02
CA SER A 58 5.76 0.41 0.67
C SER A 58 5.47 0.43 2.17
N VAL A 59 6.50 0.18 2.96
CA VAL A 59 6.49 0.28 4.43
C VAL A 59 7.58 1.27 4.82
N LEU A 60 7.19 2.40 5.40
CA LEU A 60 8.10 3.48 5.75
C LEU A 60 8.52 3.38 7.22
N SER A 61 9.80 3.65 7.50
CA SER A 61 10.34 3.61 8.86
C SER A 61 9.79 4.76 9.69
N THR A 62 9.05 4.45 10.76
CA THR A 62 8.49 5.44 11.69
C THR A 62 9.55 6.14 12.53
N ALA A 63 10.77 5.60 12.60
CA ALA A 63 11.92 6.26 13.20
C ALA A 63 12.50 7.37 12.31
N ARG A 64 12.13 7.40 11.03
CA ARG A 64 12.66 8.34 10.03
C ARG A 64 11.61 9.27 9.44
N TYR A 65 10.40 8.76 9.21
CA TYR A 65 9.31 9.54 8.65
C TYR A 65 8.24 9.74 9.69
N SER A 66 7.85 11.00 9.86
CA SER A 66 6.63 11.37 10.54
C SER A 66 5.41 10.88 9.76
N ARG A 67 4.28 10.76 10.46
CA ARG A 67 2.98 10.46 9.85
C ARG A 67 2.65 11.43 8.71
N ASP A 68 3.04 12.69 8.84
CA ASP A 68 2.75 13.68 7.81
C ASP A 68 3.56 13.46 6.53
N GLU A 69 4.85 13.17 6.65
CA GLU A 69 5.71 12.85 5.49
C GLU A 69 5.26 11.57 4.75
N ILE A 70 4.79 10.56 5.47
CA ILE A 70 4.15 9.37 4.87
C ILE A 70 2.89 9.79 4.10
N GLY A 71 2.10 10.68 4.69
CA GLY A 71 0.93 11.28 4.05
C GLY A 71 1.24 12.02 2.76
N ASP A 72 2.32 12.79 2.73
CA ASP A 72 2.76 13.55 1.56
C ASP A 72 3.17 12.60 0.42
N SER A 73 3.81 11.48 0.76
CA SER A 73 4.16 10.42 -0.20
C SER A 73 2.91 9.79 -0.83
N ILE A 74 1.89 9.50 -0.01
CA ILE A 74 0.58 9.00 -0.47
C ILE A 74 -0.12 10.04 -1.35
N GLU A 75 -0.16 11.31 -0.94
CA GLU A 75 -0.78 12.37 -1.73
C GLU A 75 -0.08 12.56 -3.09
N ALA A 76 1.26 12.55 -3.10
CA ALA A 76 2.04 12.64 -4.32
C ALA A 76 1.68 11.51 -5.29
N GLY A 77 1.58 10.26 -4.81
CA GLY A 77 1.14 9.11 -5.61
C GLY A 77 -0.24 9.31 -6.22
N ARG A 78 -1.21 9.74 -5.41
CA ARG A 78 -2.60 9.95 -5.85
C ARG A 78 -2.75 11.09 -6.85
N ARG A 79 -1.95 12.15 -6.73
CA ARG A 79 -2.05 13.37 -7.53
C ARG A 79 -1.22 13.31 -8.82
N ALA A 80 0.04 12.90 -8.72
CA ALA A 80 0.95 12.93 -9.86
C ALA A 80 0.72 11.77 -10.84
N TYR A 81 0.29 10.62 -10.33
CA TYR A 81 0.20 9.38 -11.11
C TYR A 81 -1.20 8.77 -11.12
N GLY A 82 -2.18 9.40 -10.46
CA GLY A 82 -3.55 8.90 -10.40
C GLY A 82 -3.67 7.54 -9.72
N HIS A 83 -2.85 7.27 -8.71
CA HIS A 83 -2.87 5.98 -8.02
C HIS A 83 -4.12 5.83 -7.13
N THR A 84 -4.76 4.67 -7.19
CA THR A 84 -5.62 4.17 -6.11
C THR A 84 -4.74 3.48 -5.08
N ILE A 85 -4.85 3.91 -3.81
CA ILE A 85 -3.95 3.47 -2.73
C ILE A 85 -4.74 2.80 -1.62
N VAL A 86 -4.26 1.66 -1.13
CA VAL A 86 -4.69 1.07 0.16
C VAL A 86 -3.67 1.48 1.22
N ALA A 87 -4.08 2.05 2.35
CA ALA A 87 -3.13 2.54 3.36
C ALA A 87 -3.63 2.35 4.79
N ALA A 88 -2.67 2.15 5.70
CA ALA A 88 -2.85 2.25 7.15
C ALA A 88 -1.49 2.53 7.82
N GLY A 89 -1.51 3.06 9.04
CA GLY A 89 -0.30 3.19 9.86
C GLY A 89 0.86 3.85 9.12
N ASN A 90 1.94 3.06 8.91
CA ASN A 90 3.18 3.45 8.25
C ASN A 90 3.38 2.85 6.84
N TRP A 91 2.35 2.27 6.24
CA TRP A 91 2.45 1.55 4.97
C TRP A 91 1.34 1.93 4.00
N PHE A 92 1.60 1.69 2.72
CA PHE A 92 0.63 1.84 1.66
C PHE A 92 0.90 0.89 0.50
N ILE A 93 -0.14 0.59 -0.26
CA ILE A 93 -0.10 -0.23 -1.47
C ILE A 93 -0.70 0.59 -2.59
N TRP A 94 0.07 0.80 -3.66
CA TRP A 94 -0.49 1.20 -4.94
C TRP A 94 -1.00 -0.04 -5.67
N VAL A 95 -2.30 -0.06 -5.96
CA VAL A 95 -2.99 -1.19 -6.61
C VAL A 95 -3.25 -0.89 -8.09
N ARG A 96 -2.91 -1.82 -8.98
CA ARG A 96 -3.17 -1.72 -10.42
C ARG A 96 -3.67 -3.06 -10.99
N PRO A 97 -4.88 -3.15 -11.57
CA PRO A 97 -5.87 -2.07 -11.72
C PRO A 97 -6.49 -1.60 -10.39
N GLY A 98 -6.72 -0.29 -10.24
CA GLY A 98 -7.22 0.32 -8.99
C GLY A 98 -8.60 -0.17 -8.55
N VAL A 99 -9.41 -0.72 -9.46
CA VAL A 99 -10.73 -1.30 -9.15
C VAL A 99 -10.68 -2.46 -8.15
N TYR A 100 -9.50 -3.08 -7.95
CA TYR A 100 -9.30 -4.17 -6.99
C TYR A 100 -8.84 -3.69 -5.61
N ALA A 101 -8.65 -2.38 -5.41
CA ALA A 101 -8.17 -1.83 -4.14
C ALA A 101 -9.11 -2.11 -2.97
N TYR A 102 -10.43 -2.11 -3.19
CA TYR A 102 -11.41 -2.42 -2.14
C TYR A 102 -11.36 -3.89 -1.71
N ASP A 103 -11.15 -4.82 -2.65
CA ASP A 103 -11.00 -6.23 -2.30
C ASP A 103 -9.71 -6.45 -1.48
N MET A 104 -8.63 -5.76 -1.82
CA MET A 104 -7.36 -5.81 -1.06
C MET A 104 -7.46 -5.14 0.31
N ALA A 105 -8.16 -4.00 0.42
CA ALA A 105 -8.41 -3.36 1.71
C ALA A 105 -9.25 -4.27 2.62
N ALA A 106 -10.22 -5.02 2.07
CA ALA A 106 -10.98 -6.01 2.83
C ALA A 106 -10.10 -7.17 3.36
N ALA A 107 -9.06 -7.54 2.61
CA ALA A 107 -8.05 -8.50 3.03
C ALA A 107 -7.06 -7.96 4.07
N LEU A 108 -7.02 -6.63 4.28
CA LEU A 108 -6.13 -5.94 5.22
C LEU A 108 -6.96 -5.12 6.23
N PRO A 109 -7.56 -5.76 7.24
CA PRO A 109 -8.40 -5.07 8.22
C PRO A 109 -7.69 -3.88 8.88
N GLY A 110 -8.39 -2.75 8.99
CA GLY A 110 -7.83 -1.51 9.51
C GLY A 110 -7.14 -0.63 8.46
N SER A 111 -7.22 -0.99 7.18
CA SER A 111 -6.81 -0.12 6.08
C SER A 111 -7.98 0.63 5.44
N VAL A 112 -7.65 1.66 4.67
CA VAL A 112 -8.62 2.42 3.87
C VAL A 112 -8.17 2.50 2.42
N VAL A 113 -9.15 2.63 1.52
CA VAL A 113 -8.90 2.97 0.12
C VAL A 113 -8.90 4.48 -0.06
N LEU A 114 -7.91 4.99 -0.77
CA LEU A 114 -7.75 6.37 -1.16
C LEU A 114 -7.80 6.46 -2.67
N GLU A 115 -8.87 7.08 -3.18
CA GLU A 115 -9.06 7.29 -4.62
C GLU A 115 -8.06 8.30 -5.19
N PRO A 116 -7.79 8.26 -6.51
CA PRO A 116 -7.00 9.27 -7.19
C PRO A 116 -7.47 10.68 -6.88
N LEU A 117 -6.53 11.62 -6.81
CA LEU A 117 -6.88 13.04 -6.73
C LEU A 117 -6.96 13.62 -8.15
N PRO A 118 -7.82 14.62 -8.39
CA PRO A 118 -7.83 15.31 -9.66
C PRO A 118 -6.43 15.87 -9.97
N ALA A 119 -5.99 15.67 -11.21
CA ALA A 119 -4.82 16.35 -11.73
C ALA A 119 -5.03 17.86 -11.60
N LYS A 120 -3.96 18.58 -11.23
CA LYS A 120 -3.99 20.05 -11.20
C LYS A 120 -4.03 20.62 -12.61
#